data_AF-A0A150FTN5-F1
#
_entry.id   AF-A0A150FTN5-F1
#
_cell.length_a   1.000
_cell.length_b   1.000
_cell.length_c   1.000
_cell.angle_alpha   90.00
_cell.angle_beta   90.00
_cell.angle_gamma   90.00
#
_symmetry.space_group_name_H-M   'P 1'
#
loop_
_entity.id
_entity.type
_entity.pdbx_description
1 polymer ?
#
loop_
_entity_poly.entity_id
_entity_poly.type
_entity_poly.pdbx_seq_one_letter_code
_entity_poly.pdbx_strand_id
1 'polypeptide(L)'
;MAALLPLWLPQLQIHTAAGGEGVDSALLLSRSPGRGVRLFRVFRDDAYMAAMLDIVRELQLGHVAARRPPGPDPWVGRPGYGAFLERTLQLAAEAGAVLESRVTPQLPGTDANPFWTMR
;
A
#
# COMPACT_ATOMS: atom_id res chain seq x y z
N MET A 1 19.04 -1.17 -0.58
CA MET A 1 17.96 -0.16 -0.60
C MET A 1 16.78 -0.72 0.18
N ALA A 2 16.11 0.08 0.99
CA ALA A 2 14.88 -0.36 1.63
C ALA A 2 13.78 -0.49 0.58
N ALA A 3 13.09 -1.64 0.54
CA ALA A 3 11.94 -1.84 -0.32
C ALA A 3 10.64 -1.50 0.44
N LEU A 4 9.63 -1.04 -0.29
CA LEU A 4 8.29 -0.88 0.24
C LEU A 4 7.72 -2.27 0.60
N LEU A 5 6.97 -2.37 1.72
CA LEU A 5 6.28 -3.62 2.03
C LEU A 5 5.13 -3.85 1.04
N PRO A 6 5.01 -5.03 0.40
CA PRO A 6 3.99 -5.33 -0.59
C PRO A 6 2.54 -5.05 -0.14
N LEU A 7 2.27 -5.18 1.16
CA LEU A 7 0.93 -4.95 1.74
C LEU A 7 0.39 -3.54 1.51
N TRP A 8 1.26 -2.54 1.29
CA TRP A 8 0.83 -1.16 1.06
C TRP A 8 0.37 -0.89 -0.36
N LEU A 9 0.73 -1.74 -1.33
CA LEU A 9 0.52 -1.47 -2.76
C LEU A 9 -0.96 -1.33 -3.12
N PRO A 10 -1.88 -2.26 -2.73
CA PRO A 10 -3.30 -2.12 -3.02
C PRO A 10 -3.87 -0.78 -2.57
N GLN A 11 -3.58 -0.39 -1.32
CA GLN A 11 -4.09 0.86 -0.75
C GLN A 11 -3.54 2.09 -1.50
N LEU A 12 -2.24 2.12 -1.81
CA LEU A 12 -1.63 3.24 -2.52
C LEU A 12 -2.16 3.39 -3.95
N GLN A 13 -2.45 2.29 -4.64
CA GLN A 13 -3.07 2.30 -5.97
C GLN A 13 -4.54 2.76 -5.92
N ILE A 14 -5.30 2.39 -4.89
CA ILE A 14 -6.65 2.96 -4.69
C ILE A 14 -6.58 4.47 -4.43
N HIS A 15 -5.60 4.94 -3.66
CA HIS A 15 -5.44 6.37 -3.41
C HIS A 15 -5.14 7.17 -4.69
N THR A 16 -4.33 6.66 -5.61
CA THR A 16 -4.11 7.33 -6.91
C THR A 16 -5.38 7.37 -7.75
N ALA A 17 -6.21 6.32 -7.69
CA ALA A 17 -7.51 6.29 -8.35
C ALA A 17 -8.48 7.34 -7.77
N ALA A 18 -8.58 7.40 -6.43
CA ALA A 18 -9.47 8.30 -5.72
C ALA A 18 -9.06 9.77 -5.84
N GLY A 19 -7.78 10.05 -6.10
CA GLY A 19 -7.25 11.39 -6.35
C GLY A 19 -7.76 12.04 -7.64
N GLY A 20 -8.42 11.29 -8.52
CA GLY A 20 -8.98 11.79 -9.77
C GLY A 20 -7.99 11.81 -10.94
N GLU A 21 -8.39 12.47 -12.02
CA GLU A 21 -7.56 12.61 -13.22
C GLU A 21 -6.30 13.44 -12.93
N GLY A 22 -5.14 12.95 -13.38
CA GLY A 22 -3.83 13.60 -13.20
C GLY A 22 -3.04 13.17 -11.96
N VAL A 23 -3.56 12.25 -11.14
CA VAL A 23 -2.78 11.66 -10.03
C VAL A 23 -2.06 10.40 -10.48
N ASP A 24 -0.80 10.57 -10.87
CA ASP A 24 0.03 9.50 -11.45
C ASP A 24 0.88 8.74 -10.42
N SER A 25 0.90 9.18 -9.16
CA SER A 25 1.66 8.51 -8.10
C SER A 25 1.13 8.81 -6.70
N ALA A 26 1.42 7.91 -5.77
CA ALA A 26 1.20 8.07 -4.33
C ALA A 26 2.52 8.08 -3.58
N LEU A 27 2.53 8.78 -2.45
CA LEU A 27 3.67 8.88 -1.54
C LEU A 27 3.34 8.17 -0.23
N LEU A 28 4.25 7.32 0.25
CA LEU A 28 4.18 6.72 1.59
C LEU A 28 5.34 7.19 2.44
N LEU A 29 5.03 7.86 3.55
CA LEU A 29 6.01 8.22 4.57
C LEU A 29 6.05 7.16 5.67
N SER A 30 7.14 6.43 5.78
CA SER A 30 7.43 5.56 6.90
C SER A 30 8.34 6.28 7.90
N ARG A 31 7.89 6.45 9.13
CA ARG A 31 8.64 7.11 10.21
C ARG A 31 8.88 6.11 11.34
N SER A 32 10.12 6.06 11.81
CA SER A 32 10.55 5.24 12.94
C SER A 32 11.42 6.08 13.89
N PRO A 33 11.17 6.06 15.21
CA PRO A 33 12.00 6.79 16.16
C PRO A 33 13.49 6.46 16.07
N GLY A 34 13.83 5.17 15.90
CA GLY A 34 15.22 4.70 15.85
C GLY A 34 15.80 4.51 14.44
N ARG A 35 14.97 4.51 13.39
CA ARG A 35 15.42 4.28 12.00
C ARG A 35 15.21 5.49 11.08
N GLY A 36 14.73 6.61 11.64
CA GLY A 36 14.49 7.85 10.92
C GLY A 36 13.26 7.79 10.03
N VAL A 37 13.36 8.39 8.85
CA VAL A 37 12.24 8.60 7.92
C VAL A 37 12.59 8.05 6.54
N ARG A 38 11.64 7.37 5.91
CA ARG A 38 11.71 6.96 4.51
C ARG A 38 10.46 7.41 3.78
N LEU A 39 10.63 8.05 2.64
CA LEU A 39 9.54 8.40 1.73
C LEU A 39 9.65 7.53 0.50
N PHE A 40 8.61 6.78 0.20
CA PHE A 40 8.49 5.95 -1.00
C PHE A 40 7.56 6.61 -1.99
N ARG A 41 7.86 6.47 -3.28
CA ARG A 41 6.94 6.83 -4.35
C ARG A 41 6.49 5.58 -5.07
N VAL A 42 5.18 5.46 -5.26
CA VAL A 42 4.54 4.39 -6.04
C VAL A 42 3.83 5.06 -7.20
N PHE A 43 4.21 4.71 -8.43
CA PHE A 43 3.49 5.16 -9.61
C PHE A 43 2.21 4.34 -9.81
N ARG A 44 1.19 5.00 -10.34
CA ARG A 44 -0.07 4.38 -10.69
C ARG A 44 0.14 3.28 -11.72
N ASP A 45 -0.50 2.15 -11.51
CA ASP A 45 -0.54 1.02 -12.43
C ASP A 45 -2.00 0.60 -12.65
N ASP A 46 -2.57 1.02 -13.79
CA ASP A 46 -3.97 0.77 -14.11
C ASP A 46 -4.27 -0.70 -14.32
N ALA A 47 -3.33 -1.49 -14.85
CA ALA A 47 -3.51 -2.92 -15.07
C ALA A 47 -3.55 -3.67 -13.73
N TYR A 48 -2.65 -3.32 -12.82
CA TYR A 48 -2.65 -3.84 -11.46
C TYR A 48 -3.93 -3.47 -10.71
N MET A 49 -4.37 -2.22 -10.84
CA MET A 49 -5.58 -1.73 -10.19
C MET A 49 -6.84 -2.43 -10.72
N ALA A 50 -6.94 -2.65 -12.04
CA ALA A 50 -8.03 -3.42 -12.63
C ALA A 50 -8.07 -4.85 -12.05
N ALA A 51 -6.92 -5.54 -12.02
CA ALA A 51 -6.82 -6.89 -11.47
C ALA A 51 -7.18 -6.95 -9.97
N MET A 52 -6.77 -5.94 -9.19
CA MET A 52 -7.14 -5.81 -7.78
C MET A 52 -8.65 -5.58 -7.60
N LEU A 53 -9.25 -4.71 -8.40
CA LEU A 53 -10.69 -4.44 -8.33
C LEU A 53 -11.53 -5.65 -8.74
N ASP A 54 -11.05 -6.47 -9.68
CA ASP A 54 -11.68 -7.75 -10.03
C ASP A 54 -11.69 -8.71 -8.83
N ILE A 55 -10.58 -8.82 -8.11
CA ILE A 55 -10.49 -9.60 -6.86
C ILE A 55 -11.50 -9.08 -5.82
N VAL A 56 -11.55 -7.76 -5.60
CA VAL A 56 -12.51 -7.15 -4.65
C VAL A 56 -13.95 -7.40 -5.07
N ARG A 57 -14.25 -7.29 -6.37
CA ARG A 57 -15.57 -7.57 -6.93
C ARG A 57 -15.97 -9.03 -6.70
N GLU A 58 -15.07 -9.97 -6.89
CA GLU A 58 -15.32 -11.40 -6.60
C GLU A 58 -15.65 -11.64 -5.12
N LEU A 59 -14.91 -11.03 -4.17
CA LEU A 59 -15.28 -11.09 -2.75
C LEU A 59 -16.65 -10.51 -2.49
N GLN A 60 -16.91 -9.33 -3.07
CA GLN A 60 -18.15 -8.61 -2.84
C GLN A 60 -19.35 -9.43 -3.31
N LEU A 61 -19.28 -10.02 -4.50
CA LEU A 61 -20.37 -10.81 -5.06
C LEU A 61 -20.47 -12.20 -4.42
N GLY A 62 -19.35 -12.89 -4.24
CA GLY A 62 -19.31 -14.27 -3.73
C GLY A 62 -19.65 -14.39 -2.25
N HIS A 63 -19.29 -13.37 -1.45
CA HIS A 63 -19.34 -13.45 0.01
C HIS A 63 -20.21 -12.37 0.64
N VAL A 64 -19.99 -11.09 0.32
CA VAL A 64 -20.69 -9.99 1.00
C VAL A 64 -22.16 -9.93 0.57
N ALA A 65 -22.43 -9.83 -0.73
CA ALA A 65 -23.77 -9.76 -1.27
C ALA A 65 -24.57 -11.04 -0.99
N ALA A 66 -23.89 -12.20 -1.06
CA ALA A 66 -24.47 -13.50 -0.73
C ALA A 66 -24.63 -13.76 0.78
N ARG A 67 -24.11 -12.86 1.64
CA ARG A 67 -24.07 -13.00 3.10
C ARG A 67 -23.47 -14.34 3.57
N ARG A 68 -22.41 -14.79 2.90
CA ARG A 68 -21.68 -16.02 3.23
C ARG A 68 -20.22 -15.69 3.49
N PRO A 69 -19.62 -16.14 4.61
CA PRO A 69 -18.21 -15.88 4.86
C PRO A 69 -17.34 -16.55 3.79
N PRO A 70 -16.17 -15.97 3.46
CA PRO A 70 -15.17 -16.68 2.68
C PRO A 70 -14.64 -17.89 3.44
N GLY A 71 -14.20 -18.91 2.69
CA GLY A 71 -13.45 -20.03 3.24
C GLY A 71 -12.07 -19.59 3.77
N PRO A 72 -11.28 -20.53 4.32
CA PRO A 72 -9.97 -20.21 4.92
C PRO A 72 -8.96 -19.65 3.91
N ASP A 73 -9.06 -20.03 2.64
CA ASP A 73 -8.28 -19.45 1.55
C ASP A 73 -9.17 -19.34 0.29
N PRO A 74 -9.84 -18.20 0.09
CA PRO A 74 -10.75 -17.99 -1.05
C PRO A 74 -10.02 -17.86 -2.39
N TRP A 75 -8.68 -17.86 -2.39
CA TRP A 75 -7.85 -17.55 -3.56
C TRP A 75 -7.10 -18.73 -4.13
N VAL A 76 -7.09 -19.88 -3.43
CA VAL A 76 -6.47 -21.11 -3.96
C VAL A 76 -7.04 -21.45 -5.32
N GLY A 77 -6.16 -21.60 -6.30
CA GLY A 77 -6.55 -21.99 -7.67
C GLY A 77 -7.28 -20.90 -8.46
N ARG A 78 -7.45 -19.68 -7.93
CA ARG A 78 -8.00 -18.56 -8.70
C ARG A 78 -7.09 -18.24 -9.88
N PRO A 79 -7.59 -18.30 -11.13
CA PRO A 79 -6.80 -17.93 -12.30
C PRO A 79 -6.23 -16.51 -12.18
N GLY A 80 -4.95 -16.35 -12.51
CA GLY A 80 -4.27 -15.05 -12.48
C GLY A 80 -3.90 -14.51 -11.09
N TYR A 81 -4.30 -15.16 -9.99
CA TYR A 81 -3.94 -14.68 -8.64
C TYR A 81 -2.43 -14.71 -8.38
N GLY A 82 -1.73 -15.74 -8.86
CA GLY A 82 -0.26 -15.80 -8.79
C GLY A 82 0.41 -14.63 -9.51
N ALA A 83 0.00 -14.34 -10.74
CA ALA A 83 0.53 -13.21 -11.51
C ALA A 83 0.24 -11.86 -10.84
N PHE A 84 -0.93 -11.71 -10.20
CA PHE A 84 -1.25 -10.53 -9.39
C PHE A 84 -0.30 -10.36 -8.20
N LEU A 85 0.01 -11.44 -7.48
CA LEU A 85 0.98 -11.40 -6.38
C LEU A 85 2.39 -11.06 -6.88
N GLU A 86 2.83 -11.67 -7.97
CA GLU A 86 4.12 -11.36 -8.61
C GLU A 86 4.21 -9.88 -9.00
N ARG A 87 3.16 -9.32 -9.64
CA ARG A 87 3.13 -7.90 -9.96
C ARG A 87 3.13 -7.02 -8.71
N THR A 88 2.45 -7.43 -7.63
CA THR A 88 2.50 -6.73 -6.34
C THR A 88 3.93 -6.64 -5.81
N LEU A 89 4.66 -7.77 -5.83
CA LEU A 89 6.05 -7.82 -5.38
C LEU A 89 6.96 -6.97 -6.26
N GLN A 90 6.75 -7.01 -7.58
CA GLN A 90 7.50 -6.21 -8.53
C GLN A 90 7.29 -4.71 -8.29
N LEU A 91 6.05 -4.24 -8.19
CA LEU A 91 5.73 -2.85 -7.90
C LEU A 91 6.32 -2.39 -6.55
N ALA A 92 6.31 -3.27 -5.54
CA ALA A 92 6.91 -2.97 -4.24
C ALA A 92 8.44 -2.82 -4.29
N ALA A 93 9.10 -3.59 -5.16
CA ALA A 93 10.53 -3.48 -5.41
C ALA A 93 10.88 -2.23 -6.26
N GLU A 94 10.04 -1.91 -7.24
CA GLU A 94 10.13 -0.70 -8.08
C GLU A 94 9.85 0.58 -7.29
N ALA A 95 9.05 0.49 -6.22
CA ALA A 95 8.77 1.58 -5.27
C ALA A 95 10.04 1.95 -4.48
N GLY A 96 10.91 2.73 -5.14
CA GLY A 96 12.13 3.25 -4.56
C GLY A 96 11.85 4.27 -3.46
N ALA A 97 12.70 4.25 -2.43
CA ALA A 97 12.76 5.37 -1.49
C ALA A 97 13.29 6.61 -2.22
N VAL A 98 12.45 7.65 -2.34
CA VAL A 98 12.83 8.94 -2.91
C VAL A 98 13.54 9.83 -1.89
N LEU A 99 13.35 9.56 -0.60
CA LEU A 99 14.06 10.21 0.49
C LEU A 99 14.29 9.19 1.60
N GLU A 100 15.52 9.14 2.11
CA GLU A 100 15.87 8.44 3.33
C GLU A 100 16.61 9.39 4.26
N SER A 101 16.15 9.49 5.50
CA SER A 101 16.85 10.18 6.58
C SER A 101 17.08 9.21 7.73
N ARG A 102 18.31 9.16 8.24
CA ARG A 102 18.65 8.36 9.44
C ARG A 102 18.20 9.03 10.73
N VAL A 103 17.85 10.32 10.67
CA VAL A 103 17.36 11.11 11.79
C VAL A 103 15.91 11.48 11.51
N THR A 104 15.06 11.41 12.52
CA THR A 104 13.74 12.00 12.41
C THR A 104 13.87 13.49 12.70
N PRO A 105 13.72 14.39 11.70
CA PRO A 105 13.81 15.82 11.96
C PRO A 105 12.73 16.23 12.96
N GLN A 106 13.13 16.97 14.00
CA GLN A 106 12.18 17.65 14.87
C GLN A 106 11.72 18.91 14.14
N LEU A 107 10.42 19.01 13.88
CA LEU A 107 9.85 20.22 13.30
C LEU A 107 9.66 21.25 14.43
N PRO A 108 9.88 22.55 14.16
CA PRO A 108 9.60 23.59 15.14
C PRO A 108 8.17 23.49 15.67
N GLY A 109 8.00 23.50 17.01
CA GLY A 109 6.69 23.39 17.65
C GLY A 109 6.11 21.97 17.73
N THR A 110 6.83 20.93 17.28
CA THR A 110 6.39 19.54 17.48
C THR A 110 6.87 18.98 18.80
N ASP A 111 6.00 18.21 19.47
CA ASP A 111 6.36 17.49 20.68
C ASP A 111 7.49 16.51 20.35
N ALA A 112 8.58 16.57 21.12
CA ALA A 112 9.70 15.66 21.00
C ALA A 112 9.31 14.21 21.35
N ASN A 113 8.15 14.02 22.00
CA ASN A 113 7.70 12.74 22.54
C ASN A 113 6.23 12.39 22.21
N PRO A 114 5.81 12.45 20.93
CA PRO A 114 4.39 12.44 20.55
C PRO A 114 3.64 11.13 20.87
N PHE A 115 4.36 10.06 21.20
CA PHE A 115 3.79 8.75 21.53
C PHE A 115 3.69 8.49 23.05
N TRP A 116 4.35 9.30 23.88
CA TRP A 116 4.44 9.07 25.33
C TRP A 116 3.75 10.15 26.17
N THR A 117 3.31 11.24 25.54
CA THR A 117 2.62 12.38 26.18
C THR A 117 1.09 12.34 26.03
N MET A 118 0.52 11.31 25.38
CA MET A 118 -0.93 11.05 25.42
C MET A 118 -1.31 10.48 26.79
N ARG A 119 -1.48 11.37 27.78
CA ARG A 119 -2.17 11.11 29.05
C ARG A 119 -3.43 11.95 29.12
#